data_AF-A0A376FIW9-F1
#
_entry.id   AF-A0A376FIW9-F1
#
_cell.length_a   1.000
_cell.length_b   1.000
_cell.length_c   1.000
_cell.angle_alpha   90.00
_cell.angle_beta   90.00
_cell.angle_gamma   90.00
#
_symmetry.space_group_name_H-M   'P 1'
#
loop_
_entity.id
_entity.type
_entity.pdbx_description
1 polymer ?
#
loop_
_entity_poly.entity_id
_entity_poly.type
_entity_poly.pdbx_seq_one_letter_code
_entity_poly.pdbx_strand_id
1 'polypeptide(L)'
;MADEQISHEQLNALSEGSAVAPETSATLILQVSSLSGGRMLRLTGAGIADERMVAPQLPECIIHELTERPHPFPLGIDLILTCGERLLAIPRTTHVEVC
;
A
#
# COMPACT_ATOMS: atom_id res chain seq x y z
N MET A 1 22.68 -8.26 -0.62
CA MET A 1 22.15 -6.92 -0.93
C MET A 1 20.70 -6.99 -0.48
N ALA A 2 20.39 -6.39 0.68
CA ALA A 2 19.35 -6.86 1.59
C ALA A 2 17.95 -6.94 0.97
N ASP A 3 17.50 -8.17 0.74
CA ASP A 3 16.10 -8.54 0.56
C ASP A 3 15.53 -8.77 1.97
N GLU A 4 15.41 -7.70 2.76
CA GLU A 4 14.56 -7.73 3.95
C GLU A 4 13.18 -7.28 3.51
N GLN A 5 12.42 -8.25 2.99
CA GLN A 5 10.99 -8.08 2.79
C GLN A 5 10.37 -7.73 4.14
N ILE A 6 9.64 -6.61 4.20
CA ILE A 6 8.86 -6.21 5.38
C ILE A 6 8.00 -7.39 5.87
N SER A 7 8.06 -7.71 7.16
CA SER A 7 7.26 -8.78 7.75
C SER A 7 5.86 -8.28 8.16
N HIS A 8 4.91 -9.20 8.36
CA HIS A 8 3.60 -8.86 8.94
C HIS A 8 3.73 -8.20 10.32
N GLU A 9 4.70 -8.62 11.14
CA GLU A 9 4.94 -8.03 12.46
C GLU A 9 5.40 -6.58 12.37
N GLN A 10 6.34 -6.28 11.46
CA GLN A 10 6.80 -4.92 11.21
C GLN A 10 5.68 -4.04 10.66
N LEU A 11 4.83 -4.58 9.77
CA LEU A 11 3.69 -3.87 9.22
C LEU A 11 2.65 -3.54 10.30
N ASN A 12 2.30 -4.51 11.14
CA ASN A 12 1.34 -4.34 12.24
C ASN A 12 1.86 -3.42 13.36
N ALA A 13 3.18 -3.21 13.44
CA ALA A 13 3.77 -2.27 14.39
C ALA A 13 3.66 -0.80 13.95
N LEU A 14 3.29 -0.54 12.68
CA LEU A 14 3.10 0.82 12.18
C LEU A 14 1.85 1.44 12.80
N SER A 15 1.92 2.74 13.10
CA SER A 15 0.77 3.47 13.63
C SER A 15 -0.36 3.56 12.59
N GLU A 16 -1.55 3.07 12.94
CA GLU A 16 -2.75 3.16 12.10
C GLU A 16 -3.49 4.51 12.23
N GLY A 17 -3.05 5.35 13.16
CA GLY A 17 -3.76 6.57 13.56
C GLY A 17 -4.92 6.25 14.52
N SER A 18 -5.88 7.15 14.61
CA SER A 18 -7.11 6.93 15.38
C SER A 18 -8.31 7.53 14.67
N ALA A 19 -9.53 7.19 15.09
CA ALA A 19 -10.74 7.71 14.44
C ALA A 19 -10.86 9.24 14.52
N VAL A 20 -10.36 9.85 15.61
CA VAL A 20 -10.42 11.30 15.87
C VAL A 20 -9.17 12.05 15.39
N ALA A 21 -8.08 11.34 15.13
CA ALA A 21 -6.82 11.89 14.63
C ALA A 21 -6.18 10.91 13.61
N PRO A 22 -6.83 10.66 12.46
CA PRO A 22 -6.37 9.68 11.48
C PRO A 22 -5.04 10.06 10.81
N GLU A 23 -4.70 11.35 10.81
CA GLU A 23 -3.44 11.89 10.29
C GLU A 23 -2.20 11.48 11.09
N THR A 24 -2.39 10.94 12.30
CA THR A 24 -1.30 10.45 13.16
C THR A 24 -0.81 9.04 12.77
N SER A 25 -1.42 8.44 11.75
CA SER A 25 -0.95 7.21 11.13
C SER A 25 0.45 7.36 10.51
N ALA A 26 1.15 6.24 10.37
CA ALA A 26 2.38 6.18 9.60
C ALA A 26 2.12 6.25 8.08
N THR A 27 3.07 6.84 7.36
CA THR A 27 3.22 6.66 5.91
C THR A 27 4.37 5.68 5.66
N LEU A 28 4.09 4.56 5.00
CA LEU A 28 5.11 3.58 4.65
C LEU A 28 5.72 3.92 3.30
N ILE A 29 7.02 4.23 3.28
CA ILE A 29 7.79 4.34 2.03
C ILE A 29 8.50 3.01 1.80
N LEU A 30 8.06 2.28 0.78
CA LEU A 30 8.60 0.97 0.43
C LEU A 30 9.39 1.04 -0.88
N GLN A 31 10.69 0.78 -0.80
CA GLN A 31 11.51 0.61 -2.00
C GLN A 31 11.24 -0.77 -2.61
N VAL A 32 10.84 -0.80 -3.87
CA VAL A 32 10.56 -2.04 -4.60
C VAL A 32 11.53 -2.21 -5.77
N SER A 33 11.77 -3.45 -6.16
CA SER A 33 12.59 -3.79 -7.32
C SER A 33 12.01 -3.22 -8.63
N SER A 34 10.68 -3.19 -8.75
CA SER A 34 9.98 -2.70 -9.94
C SER A 34 8.56 -2.25 -9.63
N LEU A 35 8.10 -1.16 -10.27
CA LEU A 35 6.69 -0.72 -10.26
C LEU A 35 5.82 -1.44 -11.31
N SER A 36 6.39 -2.43 -12.00
CA SER A 36 5.74 -3.24 -13.04
C SER A 36 6.19 -4.71 -12.98
N GLY A 37 5.44 -5.62 -13.58
CA GLY A 37 5.81 -7.05 -13.66
C GLY A 37 5.61 -7.84 -12.36
N GLY A 38 4.83 -7.31 -11.42
CA GLY A 38 4.28 -8.06 -10.28
C GLY A 38 2.86 -8.57 -10.55
N ARG A 39 2.13 -8.87 -9.47
CA ARG A 39 0.71 -9.27 -9.54
C ARG A 39 -0.13 -8.08 -10.01
N MET A 40 -1.06 -8.31 -10.93
CA MET A 40 -1.94 -7.27 -11.45
C MET A 40 -2.96 -6.88 -10.37
N LEU A 41 -3.04 -5.58 -10.08
CA LEU A 41 -3.97 -4.99 -9.13
C LEU A 41 -4.85 -3.98 -9.85
N ARG A 42 -6.16 -4.08 -9.62
CA ARG A 42 -7.14 -3.07 -10.01
C ARG A 42 -7.33 -2.10 -8.86
N LEU A 43 -7.14 -0.81 -9.13
CA LEU A 43 -7.33 0.28 -8.17
C LEU A 43 -8.58 1.08 -8.53
N THR A 44 -9.42 1.36 -7.52
CA THR A 44 -10.59 2.26 -7.64
C THR A 44 -10.71 3.15 -6.40
N GLY A 45 -11.65 4.11 -6.43
CA GLY A 45 -11.92 5.01 -5.30
C GLY A 45 -11.47 6.45 -5.53
N ALA A 46 -11.34 7.21 -4.44
CA ALA A 46 -11.07 8.65 -4.51
C ALA A 46 -9.82 8.99 -5.35
N GLY A 47 -9.95 9.90 -6.30
CA GLY A 47 -8.87 10.31 -7.20
C GLY A 47 -8.68 9.43 -8.44
N ILE A 48 -9.48 8.36 -8.61
CA ILE A 48 -9.50 7.50 -9.80
C ILE A 48 -10.88 7.64 -10.46
N ALA A 49 -10.91 7.99 -11.75
CA ALA A 49 -12.17 8.25 -12.45
C ALA A 49 -13.02 6.96 -12.63
N ASP A 50 -12.38 5.89 -13.11
CA ASP A 50 -13.01 4.59 -13.32
C ASP A 50 -12.22 3.51 -12.58
N GLU A 51 -11.15 3.02 -13.21
CA GLU A 51 -10.20 2.09 -12.61
C GLU A 51 -8.78 2.39 -13.08
N ARG A 52 -7.78 1.91 -12.34
CA ARG A 52 -6.38 1.96 -12.74
C ARG A 52 -5.71 0.63 -12.49
N MET A 53 -5.11 0.07 -13.54
CA MET A 53 -4.34 -1.17 -13.47
C MET A 53 -2.88 -0.87 -13.13
N VAL A 54 -2.34 -1.54 -12.13
CA VAL A 54 -0.93 -1.45 -11.72
C VAL A 54 -0.39 -2.84 -11.40
N ALA A 55 0.92 -3.05 -11.53
CA ALA A 55 1.53 -4.34 -11.24
C ALA A 55 2.92 -4.19 -10.56
N PRO A 56 3.04 -3.49 -9.42
CA PRO A 56 4.31 -3.41 -8.70
C PRO A 56 4.71 -4.79 -8.15
N GLN A 57 6.02 -5.03 -8.06
CA GLN A 57 6.55 -6.21 -7.38
C GLN A 57 6.50 -5.98 -5.87
N LEU A 58 5.51 -6.58 -5.21
CA LEU A 58 5.23 -6.40 -3.78
C LEU A 58 5.40 -7.71 -3.00
N PRO A 59 5.87 -7.64 -1.74
CA PRO A 59 5.72 -8.74 -0.79
C PRO A 59 4.26 -9.11 -0.56
N GLU A 60 3.97 -10.39 -0.30
CA GLU A 60 2.60 -10.88 -0.12
C GLU A 60 1.88 -10.18 1.05
N CYS A 61 2.60 -9.87 2.13
CA CYS A 61 2.04 -9.15 3.28
C CYS A 61 1.50 -7.75 2.92
N ILE A 62 2.13 -7.06 1.97
CA ILE A 62 1.69 -5.75 1.47
C ILE A 62 0.48 -5.90 0.54
N ILE A 63 0.47 -6.95 -0.30
CA ILE A 63 -0.72 -7.25 -1.11
C ILE A 63 -1.92 -7.50 -0.20
N HIS A 64 -1.76 -8.34 0.82
CA HIS A 64 -2.79 -8.62 1.82
C HIS A 64 -3.27 -7.36 2.56
N GLU A 65 -2.36 -6.50 3.02
CA GLU A 65 -2.74 -5.24 3.68
C GLU A 65 -3.57 -4.33 2.76
N LEU A 66 -3.21 -4.26 1.48
CA LEU A 66 -3.90 -3.43 0.50
C LEU A 66 -5.29 -3.98 0.12
N THR A 67 -5.43 -5.29 -0.02
CA THR A 67 -6.70 -5.92 -0.44
C THR A 67 -7.67 -6.09 0.72
N GLU A 68 -7.19 -6.54 1.88
CA GLU A 68 -8.06 -6.82 3.03
C GLU A 68 -8.39 -5.56 3.83
N ARG A 69 -7.52 -4.54 3.79
CA ARG A 69 -7.67 -3.29 4.57
C ARG A 69 -8.12 -3.59 6.01
N PRO A 70 -7.29 -4.28 6.82
CA PRO A 70 -7.71 -4.78 8.13
C PRO A 70 -8.10 -3.67 9.12
N HIS A 71 -7.61 -2.45 8.89
CA HIS A 71 -7.91 -1.26 9.67
C HIS A 71 -9.15 -0.55 9.09
N PRO A 72 -10.21 -0.31 9.90
CA PRO A 72 -11.41 0.35 9.41
C PRO A 72 -11.12 1.82 9.12
N PHE A 73 -11.58 2.31 7.96
CA PHE A 73 -11.49 3.74 7.65
C PHE A 73 -12.12 4.58 8.78
N PRO A 74 -11.47 5.65 9.29
CA PRO A 74 -10.33 6.37 8.67
C PRO A 74 -8.92 5.90 9.07
N LEU A 75 -8.79 4.79 9.80
CA LEU A 75 -7.49 4.25 10.22
C LEU A 75 -6.80 3.55 9.05
N GLY A 76 -5.50 3.30 9.23
CA GLY A 76 -4.64 2.58 8.30
C GLY A 76 -3.46 3.43 7.84
N ILE A 77 -2.54 2.79 7.13
CA ILE A 77 -1.35 3.45 6.58
C ILE A 77 -1.60 3.95 5.16
N ASP A 78 -0.88 5.00 4.78
CA ASP A 78 -0.70 5.36 3.38
C ASP A 78 0.61 4.77 2.85
N LEU A 79 0.59 4.25 1.62
CA LEU A 79 1.74 3.57 1.03
C LEU A 79 2.34 4.40 -0.11
N ILE A 80 3.65 4.58 -0.10
CA ILE A 80 4.43 5.15 -1.19
C ILE A 80 5.45 4.12 -1.65
N LEU A 81 5.30 3.64 -2.88
CA LEU A 81 6.25 2.75 -3.54
C LEU A 81 7.28 3.58 -4.30
N THR A 82 8.56 3.21 -4.18
CA THR A 82 9.66 3.88 -4.89
C THR A 82 10.48 2.87 -5.70
N CYS A 83 10.93 3.28 -6.89
CA CYS A 83 11.80 2.49 -7.77
C CYS A 83 12.65 3.44 -8.63
N GLY A 84 13.88 3.69 -8.18
CA GLY A 84 14.73 4.74 -8.75
C GLY A 84 14.08 6.11 -8.57
N GLU A 85 13.97 6.88 -9.66
CA GLU A 85 13.36 8.23 -9.66
C GLU A 85 11.82 8.20 -9.79
N ARG A 86 11.21 7.00 -9.80
CA ARG A 86 9.76 6.84 -9.97
C ARG A 86 9.10 6.50 -8.64
N LEU A 87 7.87 7.00 -8.46
CA LEU A 87 7.02 6.63 -7.35
C LEU A 87 5.59 6.26 -7.77
N LEU A 88 4.90 5.52 -6.90
CA LEU A 88 3.48 5.23 -6.97
C LEU A 88 2.92 5.29 -5.54
N ALA A 89 1.93 6.14 -5.29
CA ALA A 89 1.27 6.23 -3.99
C ALA A 89 -0.09 5.51 -4.01
N ILE A 90 -0.39 4.76 -2.95
CA ILE A 90 -1.68 4.10 -2.71
C ILE A 90 -2.17 4.55 -1.33
N PRO A 91 -3.00 5.61 -1.27
CA PRO A 91 -3.65 6.04 -0.03
C PRO A 91 -4.53 4.94 0.58
N ARG A 92 -4.84 5.05 1.86
CA ARG A 92 -5.73 4.12 2.58
C ARG A 92 -7.16 4.09 2.05
N THR A 93 -7.56 5.13 1.32
CA THR A 93 -8.88 5.24 0.67
C THR A 93 -8.99 4.47 -0.64
N THR A 94 -7.87 4.00 -1.21
CA THR A 94 -7.88 3.28 -2.49
C THR A 94 -8.36 1.85 -2.26
N HIS A 95 -9.40 1.44 -2.99
CA HIS A 95 -9.82 0.04 -3.05
C HIS A 95 -8.88 -0.72 -3.99
N VAL A 96 -8.41 -1.89 -3.55
CA VAL A 96 -7.42 -2.70 -4.26
C VAL A 96 -7.94 -4.11 -4.39
N GLU A 97 -7.96 -4.62 -5.62
CA GLU A 97 -8.40 -5.98 -5.93
C GLU A 97 -7.34 -6.68 -6.79
N VAL A 98 -7.10 -7.96 -6.52
CA VAL A 98 -6.27 -8.81 -7.38
C VAL A 98 -7.09 -9.27 -8.58
N CYS A 99 -6.51 -9.21 -9.78
CA CYS A 99 -7.10 -9.77 -11.00
C CYS A 99 -6.72 -11.22 -11.25
#